data_AF-G0A4H7-F1
#
_entry.id   AF-G0A4H7-F1
#
_cell.length_a   1.000
_cell.length_b   1.000
_cell.length_c   1.000
_cell.angle_alpha   90.00
_cell.angle_beta   90.00
_cell.angle_gamma   90.00
#
_symmetry.space_group_name_H-M   'P 1'
#
loop_
_entity.id
_entity.type
_entity.pdbx_description
1 polymer ?
#
loop_
_entity_poly.entity_id
_entity_poly.type
_entity_poly.pdbx_seq_one_letter_code
_entity_poly.pdbx_strand_id
1 'polypeptide(L)'
;MTKSCPACGSDSISTTEIHNRIHIAYGDYEEYIEVVDHCLSCGEEGDFSDVNNTEINRALNLAKRHSVCNIIDFLQDQNVKTAYLERALELPARTVNRWKTKEPSASGLALLRIIRTYPWILEVADADYDETFSRSKLMEQAAKDFYQICEANNFDQKYRLAQGRFEATIATKPEFIETKFTTNNDNNFVVSHCSY
;
A
#
# COMPACT_ATOMS: atom_id res chain seq x y z
N MET A 1 23.66 -9.14 38.29
CA MET A 1 22.98 -10.43 38.52
C MET A 1 23.57 -11.43 37.54
N THR A 2 23.95 -12.61 38.00
CA THR A 2 24.48 -13.68 37.14
C THR A 2 23.31 -14.35 36.42
N LYS A 3 23.40 -14.42 35.08
CA LYS A 3 22.42 -15.06 34.22
C LYS A 3 22.45 -16.57 34.48
N SER A 4 21.30 -17.22 34.64
CA SER A 4 21.20 -18.67 34.86
C SER A 4 20.14 -19.28 33.96
N CYS A 5 20.32 -20.55 33.59
CA CYS A 5 19.39 -21.27 32.74
C CYS A 5 18.06 -21.51 33.47
N PRO A 6 16.91 -21.11 32.90
CA PRO A 6 15.61 -21.29 33.54
C PRO A 6 15.19 -22.77 33.64
N ALA A 7 15.72 -23.64 32.79
CA ALA A 7 15.37 -25.07 32.77
C ALA A 7 16.15 -25.89 33.81
N CYS A 8 17.47 -25.69 33.94
CA CYS A 8 18.33 -26.52 34.79
C CYS A 8 19.08 -25.77 35.90
N GLY A 9 19.01 -24.44 35.94
CA GLY A 9 19.69 -23.62 36.94
C GLY A 9 21.20 -23.42 36.74
N SER A 10 21.78 -24.01 35.69
CA SER A 10 23.21 -23.86 35.36
C SER A 10 23.57 -22.41 35.01
N ASP A 11 24.78 -21.98 35.40
CA ASP A 11 25.40 -20.70 35.03
C ASP A 11 26.28 -20.79 33.77
N SER A 12 26.55 -22.01 33.29
CA SER A 12 27.24 -22.26 32.03
C SER A 12 26.36 -21.89 30.82
N ILE A 13 26.45 -20.63 30.39
CA ILE A 13 25.67 -20.05 29.30
C ILE A 13 26.62 -19.45 28.26
N SER A 14 26.35 -19.73 26.99
CA SER A 14 26.92 -19.03 25.84
C SER A 14 25.87 -18.11 25.25
N THR A 15 26.26 -16.91 24.81
CA THR A 15 25.35 -15.92 24.25
C THR A 15 25.78 -15.56 22.84
N THR A 16 24.83 -15.54 21.91
CA THR A 16 25.02 -15.12 20.52
C THR A 16 24.16 -13.89 20.23
N GLU A 17 24.71 -12.95 19.48
CA GLU A 17 24.01 -11.75 19.03
C GLU A 17 23.68 -11.88 17.53
N ILE A 18 22.42 -11.61 17.18
CA ILE A 18 21.91 -11.64 15.80
C ILE A 18 21.42 -10.24 15.44
N HIS A 19 22.01 -9.66 14.40
CA HIS A 19 21.59 -8.35 13.89
C HIS A 19 20.39 -8.50 12.96
N ASN A 20 19.28 -7.90 13.36
CA ASN A 20 18.02 -7.93 12.62
C ASN A 20 17.56 -6.51 12.26
N ARG A 21 16.59 -6.44 11.35
CA ARG A 21 15.96 -5.18 10.94
C ARG A 21 14.45 -5.29 10.91
N ILE A 22 13.76 -4.24 11.34
CA ILE A 22 12.31 -4.08 11.28
C ILE A 22 11.99 -3.00 10.26
N HIS A 23 10.98 -3.25 9.44
CA HIS A 23 10.47 -2.27 8.48
C HIS A 23 8.98 -2.06 8.67
N ILE A 24 8.57 -0.79 8.55
CA ILE A 24 7.20 -0.36 8.60
C ILE A 24 6.91 0.48 7.36
N ALA A 25 5.73 0.31 6.75
CA ALA A 25 5.31 1.09 5.58
C ALA A 25 5.54 2.61 5.76
N TYR A 26 6.15 3.23 4.75
CA TYR A 26 6.53 4.64 4.72
C TYR A 26 7.55 5.08 5.78
N GLY A 27 8.12 4.17 6.57
CA GLY A 27 9.21 4.43 7.50
C GLY A 27 10.54 3.87 6.99
N ASP A 28 11.61 4.24 7.67
CA ASP A 28 12.93 3.66 7.45
C ASP A 28 13.07 2.29 8.13
N TYR A 29 14.16 1.59 7.82
CA TYR A 29 14.54 0.37 8.52
C TYR A 29 15.13 0.73 9.88
N GLU A 30 14.71 0.01 10.92
CA GLU A 30 15.32 0.08 12.24
C GLU A 30 16.04 -1.21 12.57
N GLU A 31 17.26 -1.09 13.08
CA GLU A 31 18.08 -2.23 13.49
C GLU A 31 17.87 -2.55 14.98
N TYR A 32 17.90 -3.84 15.28
CA TYR A 32 17.92 -4.34 16.66
C TYR A 32 18.83 -5.57 16.75
N ILE A 33 19.34 -5.80 17.96
CA ILE A 33 20.15 -6.96 18.29
C ILE A 33 19.25 -7.94 19.04
N GLU A 34 19.12 -9.15 18.50
CA GLU A 34 18.48 -10.27 19.17
C GLU A 34 19.56 -11.09 19.89
N VAL A 35 19.38 -11.28 21.18
CA VAL A 35 20.27 -12.05 22.04
C VAL A 35 19.69 -13.45 22.19
N VAL A 36 20.47 -14.47 21.81
CA VAL A 36 20.12 -15.87 21.98
C VAL A 36 21.10 -16.51 22.94
N ASP A 37 20.60 -16.97 24.08
CA ASP A 37 21.36 -17.70 25.06
C ASP A 37 21.24 -19.19 24.82
N HIS A 38 22.32 -19.92 25.07
CA HIS A 38 22.41 -21.36 25.01
C HIS A 38 22.98 -21.88 26.31
N CYS A 39 22.26 -22.77 26.98
CA CYS A 39 22.76 -23.46 28.15
C CYS A 39 23.68 -24.61 27.74
N LEU A 40 24.96 -24.54 28.11
CA LEU A 40 25.95 -25.57 27.78
C LEU A 40 25.73 -26.88 28.59
N SER A 41 24.91 -26.84 29.64
CA SER A 41 24.64 -27.99 30.51
C SER A 41 23.44 -28.82 30.07
N CYS A 42 22.33 -28.18 29.68
CA CYS A 42 21.10 -28.88 29.32
C CYS A 42 20.64 -28.67 27.86
N GLY A 43 21.31 -27.79 27.10
CA GLY A 43 21.00 -27.51 25.70
C GLY A 43 19.78 -26.60 25.48
N GLU A 44 19.19 -26.04 26.52
CA GLU A 44 18.07 -25.08 26.40
C GLU A 44 18.55 -23.80 25.69
N GLU A 45 17.69 -23.22 24.85
CA GLU A 45 17.94 -21.97 24.12
C GLU A 45 16.83 -20.94 24.33
N GLY A 46 17.17 -19.66 24.33
CA GLY A 46 16.18 -18.58 24.39
C GLY A 46 16.74 -17.26 24.90
N ASP A 47 15.85 -16.35 25.28
CA ASP A 47 16.21 -15.10 25.94
C ASP A 47 16.08 -15.24 27.45
N PHE A 48 17.18 -15.60 28.14
CA PHE A 48 17.14 -15.82 29.59
C PHE A 48 17.16 -14.50 30.38
N SER A 49 17.24 -13.34 29.72
CA SER A 49 17.24 -12.02 30.37
C SER A 49 16.08 -11.12 29.96
N ASP A 50 15.16 -11.61 29.11
CA ASP A 50 14.01 -10.87 28.59
C ASP A 50 14.39 -9.51 27.96
N VAL A 51 15.58 -9.43 27.37
CA VAL A 51 16.13 -8.21 26.76
C VAL A 51 15.58 -7.98 25.35
N ASN A 52 15.24 -9.05 24.62
CA ASN A 52 14.81 -9.00 23.23
C ASN A 52 13.48 -8.26 23.10
N ASN A 53 12.54 -8.49 24.01
CA ASN A 53 11.27 -7.78 24.00
C ASN A 53 11.47 -6.26 24.12
N THR A 54 12.41 -5.82 24.93
CA THR A 54 12.71 -4.39 25.09
C THR A 54 13.33 -3.81 23.82
N GLU A 55 14.32 -4.50 23.23
CA GLU A 55 15.00 -4.04 22.01
C GLU A 55 14.10 -4.06 20.77
N ILE A 56 13.30 -5.10 20.60
CA ILE A 56 12.33 -5.21 19.50
C ILE A 56 11.30 -4.08 19.61
N ASN A 57 10.75 -3.83 20.80
CA ASN A 57 9.77 -2.76 21.00
C ASN A 57 10.40 -1.37 20.79
N ARG A 58 11.65 -1.17 21.20
CA ARG A 58 12.39 0.07 20.93
C ARG A 58 12.52 0.32 19.43
N ALA A 59 13.01 -0.66 18.67
CA ALA A 59 13.17 -0.57 17.22
C ALA A 59 11.82 -0.38 16.52
N LEU A 60 10.80 -1.13 16.92
CA LEU A 60 9.45 -0.99 16.37
C LEU A 60 8.88 0.43 16.58
N ASN A 61 9.08 1.01 17.77
CA ASN A 61 8.57 2.34 18.09
C ASN A 61 9.32 3.45 17.35
N LEU A 62 10.63 3.28 17.13
CA LEU A 62 11.40 4.17 16.26
C LEU A 62 10.91 4.09 14.81
N ALA A 63 10.69 2.89 14.28
CA ALA A 63 10.21 2.69 12.92
C ALA A 63 8.82 3.33 12.71
N LYS A 64 7.92 3.20 13.70
CA LYS A 64 6.60 3.86 13.66
C LYS A 64 6.74 5.38 13.63
N ARG A 65 7.67 5.92 14.43
CA ARG A 65 7.90 7.38 14.50
C ARG A 65 8.46 7.92 13.18
N HIS A 66 9.43 7.23 12.58
CA HIS A 66 9.96 7.60 11.26
C HIS A 66 8.86 7.51 10.19
N SER A 67 8.04 6.45 10.21
CA SER A 67 6.87 6.35 9.33
C SER A 67 5.94 7.56 9.45
N VAL A 68 5.62 8.02 10.66
CA VAL A 68 4.80 9.22 10.86
C VAL A 68 5.47 10.48 10.32
N CYS A 69 6.76 10.70 10.65
CA CYS A 69 7.50 11.87 10.19
C CYS A 69 7.51 11.93 8.66
N ASN A 70 7.89 10.83 8.01
CA ASN A 70 7.97 10.73 6.56
C ASN A 70 6.61 10.93 5.88
N ILE A 71 5.52 10.43 6.46
CA ILE A 71 4.17 10.69 5.95
C ILE A 71 3.82 12.18 6.04
N ILE A 72 4.06 12.82 7.18
CA ILE A 72 3.72 14.23 7.39
C ILE A 72 4.57 15.12 6.47
N ASP A 73 5.86 14.83 6.36
CA ASP A 73 6.77 15.60 5.52
C ASP A 73 6.37 15.46 4.04
N PHE A 74 6.01 14.25 3.58
CA PHE A 74 5.42 14.06 2.25
C PHE A 74 4.16 14.91 2.03
N LEU A 75 3.24 14.96 2.99
CA LEU A 75 2.02 15.77 2.86
C LEU A 75 2.36 17.27 2.78
N GLN A 76 3.34 17.73 3.55
CA GLN A 76 3.82 19.11 3.51
C GLN A 76 4.45 19.45 2.15
N ASP A 77 5.20 18.53 1.54
CA ASP A 77 5.74 18.68 0.19
C ASP A 77 4.63 18.76 -0.88
N GLN A 78 3.46 18.19 -0.61
CA GLN A 78 2.24 18.34 -1.41
C GLN A 78 1.43 19.60 -1.04
N ASN A 79 2.02 20.56 -0.31
CA ASN A 79 1.39 21.79 0.19
C ASN A 79 0.22 21.56 1.17
N VAL A 80 0.10 20.37 1.76
CA VAL A 80 -0.91 20.08 2.80
C VAL A 80 -0.39 20.58 4.14
N LYS A 81 -1.00 21.65 4.65
CA LYS A 81 -0.63 22.21 5.96
C LYS A 81 -1.14 21.34 7.10
N THR A 82 -0.36 21.20 8.17
CA THR A 82 -0.77 20.47 9.39
C THR A 82 -2.10 20.97 9.97
N ALA A 83 -2.34 22.29 9.97
CA ALA A 83 -3.59 22.87 10.44
C ALA A 83 -4.79 22.47 9.57
N TYR A 84 -4.59 22.28 8.26
CA TYR A 84 -5.64 21.78 7.37
C TYR A 84 -5.94 20.31 7.68
N LEU A 85 -4.91 19.48 7.84
CA LEU A 85 -5.05 18.09 8.22
C LEU A 85 -5.82 17.92 9.55
N GLU A 86 -5.49 18.72 10.56
CA GLU A 86 -6.19 18.69 11.84
C GLU A 86 -7.66 19.13 11.71
N ARG A 87 -7.93 20.19 10.93
CA ARG A 87 -9.29 20.69 10.71
C ARG A 87 -10.16 19.73 9.91
N ALA A 88 -9.66 19.21 8.79
CA ALA A 88 -10.40 18.31 7.90
C ALA A 88 -10.78 16.99 8.59
N LEU A 89 -9.95 16.53 9.54
CA LEU A 89 -10.17 15.30 10.29
C LEU A 89 -10.76 15.52 11.68
N GLU A 90 -11.18 16.74 12.00
CA GLU A 90 -11.70 17.13 13.32
C GLU A 90 -10.79 16.75 14.50
N LEU A 91 -9.48 16.75 14.27
CA LEU A 91 -8.50 16.42 15.30
C LEU A 91 -8.27 17.62 16.23
N PRO A 92 -8.07 17.39 17.54
CA PRO A 92 -7.64 18.46 18.44
C PRO A 92 -6.35 19.12 17.97
N ALA A 93 -6.24 20.42 18.14
CA ALA A 93 -5.07 21.19 17.75
C ALA A 93 -3.76 20.58 18.30
N ARG A 94 -2.71 20.58 17.47
CA ARG A 94 -1.37 20.02 17.76
C ARG A 94 -1.32 18.49 17.87
N THR A 95 -2.40 17.76 17.54
CA THR A 95 -2.40 16.29 17.52
C THR A 95 -1.36 15.75 16.54
N VAL A 96 -1.24 16.33 15.34
CA VAL A 96 -0.29 15.84 14.34
C VAL A 96 1.15 16.12 14.77
N ASN A 97 1.42 17.29 15.37
CA ASN A 97 2.74 17.59 15.95
C ASN A 97 3.09 16.65 17.12
N ARG A 98 2.09 16.25 17.91
CA ARG A 98 2.27 15.25 18.98
C ARG A 98 2.64 13.89 18.39
N TRP A 99 2.06 13.48 17.26
CA TRP A 99 2.41 12.22 16.60
C TRP A 99 3.85 12.20 16.04
N LYS A 100 4.44 13.36 15.65
CA LYS A 100 5.87 13.43 15.28
C LYS A 100 6.82 13.20 16.46
N THR A 101 6.40 13.58 17.66
CA THR A 101 7.25 13.63 18.85
C THR A 101 7.02 12.47 19.82
N LYS A 102 5.81 11.92 19.86
CA LYS A 102 5.40 10.80 20.72
C LYS A 102 4.90 9.63 19.87
N GLU A 103 4.80 8.46 20.48
CA GLU A 103 4.22 7.31 19.80
C GLU A 103 2.76 7.61 19.40
N PRO A 104 2.41 7.52 18.11
CA PRO A 104 1.02 7.63 17.67
C PRO A 104 0.21 6.44 18.18
N SER A 105 -1.10 6.61 18.37
CA SER A 105 -1.97 5.45 18.55
C SER A 105 -1.94 4.59 17.27
N ALA A 106 -2.22 3.30 17.41
CA ALA A 106 -2.32 2.40 16.26
C ALA A 106 -3.34 2.91 15.21
N SER A 107 -4.46 3.48 15.67
CA SER A 107 -5.46 4.12 14.82
C SER A 107 -4.93 5.37 14.10
N GLY A 108 -4.17 6.23 14.80
CA GLY A 108 -3.57 7.43 14.20
C GLY A 108 -2.55 7.07 13.12
N LEU A 109 -1.73 6.06 13.37
CA LEU A 109 -0.78 5.56 12.36
C LEU A 109 -1.51 4.94 11.15
N ALA A 110 -2.56 4.15 11.38
CA ALA A 110 -3.37 3.57 10.30
C ALA A 110 -4.03 4.66 9.44
N LEU A 111 -4.61 5.69 10.08
CA LEU A 111 -5.22 6.83 9.41
C LEU A 111 -4.20 7.59 8.54
N LEU A 112 -3.01 7.88 9.09
CA LEU A 112 -1.94 8.54 8.34
C LEU A 112 -1.49 7.73 7.12
N ARG A 113 -1.42 6.40 7.22
CA ARG A 113 -1.09 5.53 6.07
C ARG A 113 -2.15 5.60 4.97
N ILE A 114 -3.42 5.63 5.34
CA ILE A 114 -4.52 5.79 4.39
C ILE A 114 -4.41 7.14 3.68
N ILE A 115 -4.21 8.23 4.43
CA ILE A 115 -4.07 9.58 3.87
C ILE A 115 -2.83 9.70 2.98
N ARG A 116 -1.71 9.08 3.39
CA ARG A 116 -0.50 9.02 2.56
C ARG A 116 -0.74 8.33 1.22
N THR A 117 -1.55 7.28 1.22
CA THR A 117 -1.90 6.51 0.02
C THR A 117 -2.88 7.26 -0.86
N TYR A 118 -3.87 7.92 -0.25
CA TYR A 118 -4.95 8.62 -0.93
C TYR A 118 -5.12 10.04 -0.36
N PRO A 119 -4.24 10.99 -0.71
CA PRO A 119 -4.27 12.34 -0.12
C PRO A 119 -5.59 13.09 -0.36
N TRP A 120 -6.28 12.81 -1.47
CA TRP A 120 -7.58 13.40 -1.83
C TRP A 120 -8.69 13.07 -0.81
N ILE A 121 -8.51 12.07 0.07
CA ILE A 121 -9.45 11.80 1.17
C ILE A 121 -9.58 13.01 2.10
N LEU A 122 -8.56 13.88 2.19
CA LEU A 122 -8.65 15.11 2.98
C LEU A 122 -9.69 16.08 2.42
N GLU A 123 -9.85 16.16 1.10
CA GLU A 123 -10.90 16.97 0.47
C GLU A 123 -12.28 16.39 0.77
N VAL A 124 -12.39 15.06 0.80
CA VAL A 124 -13.63 14.37 1.17
C VAL A 124 -14.00 14.64 2.64
N ALA A 125 -13.02 14.59 3.53
CA ALA A 125 -13.22 14.89 4.94
C ALA A 125 -13.59 16.37 5.15
N ASP A 126 -12.98 17.30 4.39
CA ASP A 126 -13.32 18.73 4.39
C ASP A 126 -14.73 19.03 3.85
N ALA A 127 -15.29 18.11 3.05
CA ALA A 127 -16.66 18.13 2.54
C ALA A 127 -17.62 17.31 3.43
N ASP A 128 -17.28 17.11 4.70
CA ASP A 128 -18.09 16.38 5.69
C ASP A 128 -18.49 14.96 5.24
N TYR A 129 -17.63 14.31 4.44
CA TYR A 129 -17.87 12.99 3.87
C TYR A 129 -19.15 12.90 3.02
N ASP A 130 -19.55 14.00 2.36
CA ASP A 130 -20.68 14.00 1.43
C ASP A 130 -20.51 12.90 0.37
N GLU A 131 -21.52 12.05 0.23
CA GLU A 131 -21.44 10.87 -0.61
C GLU A 131 -21.28 11.22 -2.09
N THR A 132 -21.97 12.28 -2.55
CA THR A 132 -21.94 12.70 -3.95
C THR A 132 -20.57 13.27 -4.30
N PHE A 133 -20.03 14.13 -3.44
CA PHE A 133 -18.68 14.68 -3.55
C PHE A 133 -17.62 13.58 -3.50
N SER A 134 -17.73 12.64 -2.56
CA SER A 134 -16.81 11.51 -2.40
C SER A 134 -16.74 10.64 -3.65
N ARG A 135 -17.90 10.29 -4.22
CA ARG A 135 -17.99 9.53 -5.47
C ARG A 135 -17.39 10.31 -6.63
N SER A 136 -17.68 11.60 -6.74
CA SER A 136 -17.11 12.46 -7.77
C SER A 136 -15.58 12.52 -7.67
N LYS A 137 -15.03 12.69 -6.47
CA LYS A 137 -13.58 12.74 -6.22
C LYS A 137 -12.90 11.41 -6.54
N LEU A 138 -13.53 10.29 -6.18
CA LEU A 138 -13.03 8.97 -6.54
C LEU A 138 -12.95 8.78 -8.07
N MET A 139 -14.01 9.16 -8.80
CA MET A 139 -14.01 9.08 -10.26
C MET A 139 -12.98 10.01 -10.88
N GLU A 140 -12.82 11.23 -10.36
CA GLU A 140 -11.79 12.19 -10.77
C GLU A 140 -10.40 11.59 -10.63
N GLN A 141 -10.08 10.99 -9.48
CA GLN A 141 -8.76 10.40 -9.24
C GLN A 141 -8.53 9.15 -10.10
N ALA A 142 -9.54 8.28 -10.23
CA ALA A 142 -9.44 7.11 -11.09
C ALA A 142 -9.16 7.48 -12.56
N ALA A 143 -9.79 8.55 -13.06
CA ALA A 143 -9.54 9.07 -14.40
C ALA A 143 -8.11 9.61 -14.57
N LYS A 144 -7.59 10.34 -13.57
CA LYS A 144 -6.20 10.84 -13.56
C LYS A 144 -5.20 9.69 -13.59
N ASP A 145 -5.40 8.68 -12.75
CA ASP A 145 -4.52 7.51 -12.66
C ASP A 145 -4.53 6.74 -13.99
N PHE A 146 -5.72 6.53 -14.58
CA PHE A 146 -5.85 5.88 -15.88
C PHE A 146 -5.11 6.65 -17.00
N TYR A 147 -5.25 7.97 -17.02
CA TYR A 147 -4.58 8.82 -18.00
C TYR A 147 -3.05 8.76 -17.87
N GLN A 148 -2.52 8.81 -16.64
CA GLN A 148 -1.08 8.68 -16.37
C GLN A 148 -0.55 7.31 -16.82
N ILE A 149 -1.30 6.23 -16.60
CA ILE A 149 -0.95 4.89 -17.07
C ILE A 149 -0.90 4.85 -18.60
N CYS A 150 -1.87 5.47 -19.28
CA CYS A 150 -1.90 5.54 -20.74
C CYS A 150 -0.71 6.33 -21.31
N GLU A 151 -0.36 7.46 -20.71
CA GLU A 151 0.81 8.25 -21.11
C GLU A 151 2.12 7.48 -20.91
N ALA A 152 2.32 6.88 -19.73
CA ALA A 152 3.54 6.14 -19.40
C ALA A 152 3.76 4.92 -20.33
N ASN A 153 2.69 4.32 -20.83
CA ASN A 153 2.75 3.15 -21.70
C ASN A 153 2.87 3.47 -23.21
N ASN A 154 3.02 4.76 -23.60
CA ASN A 154 3.08 5.18 -25.00
C ASN A 154 1.93 4.58 -25.83
N PHE A 155 0.72 4.58 -25.26
CA PHE A 155 -0.44 3.91 -25.86
C PHE A 155 -0.72 4.42 -27.29
N ASP A 156 -0.43 5.70 -27.56
CA ASP A 156 -0.57 6.33 -28.88
C ASP A 156 0.37 5.69 -29.95
N GLN A 157 1.58 5.26 -29.58
CA GLN A 157 2.50 4.64 -30.53
C GLN A 157 2.10 3.18 -30.86
N LYS A 158 1.59 2.44 -29.86
CA LYS A 158 1.07 1.08 -30.08
C LYS A 158 -0.26 1.06 -30.84
N TYR A 159 -1.17 2.01 -30.58
CA TYR A 159 -2.42 2.11 -31.32
C TYR A 159 -2.20 2.52 -32.78
N ARG A 160 -1.27 3.44 -33.08
CA ARG A 160 -0.90 3.78 -34.47
C ARG A 160 -0.28 2.59 -35.22
N LEU A 161 0.57 1.79 -34.56
CA LEU A 161 1.11 0.55 -35.14
C LEU A 161 0.04 -0.53 -35.33
N ALA A 162 -0.96 -0.60 -34.45
CA ALA A 162 -2.09 -1.52 -34.56
C ALA A 162 -3.09 -1.10 -35.65
N GLN A 163 -3.42 0.20 -35.77
CA GLN A 163 -4.25 0.73 -36.85
C GLN A 163 -3.58 0.58 -38.22
N GLY A 164 -2.27 0.85 -38.33
CA GLY A 164 -1.52 0.61 -39.58
C GLY A 164 -1.48 -0.86 -40.01
N ARG A 165 -1.47 -1.80 -39.06
CA ARG A 165 -1.62 -3.25 -39.35
C ARG A 165 -3.03 -3.65 -39.77
N PHE A 166 -4.05 -3.01 -39.21
CA PHE A 166 -5.45 -3.28 -39.56
C PHE A 166 -5.78 -2.79 -40.97
N GLU A 167 -5.31 -1.59 -41.35
CA GLU A 167 -5.47 -1.05 -42.70
C GLU A 167 -4.70 -1.87 -43.76
N ALA A 168 -3.51 -2.38 -43.43
CA ALA A 168 -2.75 -3.27 -44.31
C ALA A 168 -3.45 -4.64 -44.51
N THR A 169 -4.25 -5.09 -43.55
CA THR A 169 -5.00 -6.35 -43.62
C THR A 169 -6.31 -6.21 -44.41
N ILE A 170 -6.93 -5.02 -44.42
CA ILE A 170 -8.14 -4.73 -45.23
C ILE A 170 -7.77 -4.53 -46.71
N ALA A 171 -6.55 -4.10 -47.02
CA ALA A 171 -6.06 -3.96 -48.40
C ALA A 171 -5.88 -5.32 -49.12
N THR A 172 -5.75 -6.42 -48.38
CA THR A 172 -5.86 -7.78 -48.93
C THR A 172 -7.31 -8.24 -48.83
N LYS A 173 -8.07 -7.99 -49.90
CA LYS A 173 -9.46 -8.40 -50.13
C LYS A 173 -9.79 -9.76 -49.45
N PRO A 174 -10.60 -9.80 -48.38
CA PRO A 174 -11.27 -11.03 -48.01
C PRO A 174 -12.50 -11.19 -48.91
N GLU A 175 -12.63 -12.34 -49.57
CA GLU A 175 -13.87 -12.75 -50.24
C GLU A 175 -14.99 -12.77 -49.19
N PHE A 176 -15.87 -11.76 -49.26
CA PHE A 176 -17.00 -11.61 -48.36
C PHE A 176 -18.07 -12.66 -48.70
N ILE A 177 -18.30 -13.61 -47.80
CA ILE A 177 -19.51 -14.44 -47.82
C ILE A 177 -20.62 -13.61 -47.16
N GLU A 178 -21.54 -13.07 -47.96
CA GLU A 178 -22.73 -12.39 -47.44
C GLU A 178 -23.66 -13.41 -46.75
N THR A 179 -23.76 -13.33 -45.42
CA THR A 179 -24.79 -14.04 -44.66
C THR A 179 -25.98 -13.12 -44.49
N LYS A 180 -27.08 -13.38 -45.19
CA LYS A 180 -28.34 -12.64 -44.99
C LYS A 180 -29.10 -13.23 -43.81
N PHE A 181 -29.39 -12.38 -42.84
CA PHE A 181 -30.28 -12.71 -41.73
C PHE A 181 -31.68 -12.21 -42.07
N THR A 182 -32.65 -13.12 -42.12
CA THR A 182 -34.07 -12.78 -42.17
C THR A 182 -34.73 -13.26 -40.89
N THR A 183 -35.51 -12.38 -40.26
CA THR A 183 -36.32 -12.69 -39.09
C THR A 183 -37.71 -13.14 -39.53
N ASN A 184 -38.20 -14.22 -38.95
CA ASN A 184 -39.62 -14.60 -39.06
C ASN A 184 -40.39 -14.08 -37.84
N ASN A 185 -41.71 -13.93 -38.01
CA ASN A 185 -42.63 -13.24 -37.10
C ASN A 185 -42.71 -13.76 -35.65
N ASP A 186 -42.01 -14.84 -35.31
CA ASP A 186 -41.92 -15.38 -33.96
C ASP A 186 -40.60 -15.02 -33.24
N ASN A 187 -39.81 -14.07 -33.78
CA ASN A 187 -38.56 -13.58 -33.19
C ASN A 187 -37.46 -14.64 -32.91
N ASN A 188 -37.54 -15.81 -33.52
CA ASN A 188 -36.44 -16.78 -33.51
C ASN A 188 -35.52 -16.59 -34.72
N PHE A 189 -34.22 -16.48 -34.45
CA PHE A 189 -33.17 -16.42 -35.48
C PHE A 189 -32.99 -17.80 -36.12
N VAL A 190 -33.20 -17.90 -37.43
CA VAL A 190 -32.89 -19.10 -38.22
C VAL A 190 -31.81 -18.75 -39.23
N VAL A 191 -30.68 -19.47 -39.18
CA VAL A 191 -29.57 -19.31 -40.13
C VAL A 191 -29.71 -20.36 -41.22
N SER A 192 -30.21 -19.97 -42.39
CA SER A 192 -30.25 -20.84 -43.57
C SER A 192 -29.03 -20.58 -44.46
N HIS A 193 -28.23 -21.62 -44.69
CA HIS A 193 -27.13 -21.57 -45.65
C HIS A 193 -27.66 -21.98 -47.03
N CYS A 194 -27.71 -21.04 -47.97
CA CYS A 194 -27.88 -21.37 -49.39
C CYS A 194 -26.51 -21.47 -50.04
N SER A 195 -26.14 -22.68 -50.45
CA SER A 195 -25.01 -22.93 -51.34
C SER A 195 -25.46 -22.71 -52.79
N TYR A 196 -24.71 -21.89 -53.53
CA TYR A 196 -24.67 -21.97 -55.00
C TYR A 196 -23.47 -22.83 -55.40
#